data_AF-A0A9P7GQP5-F1
#
_entry.id   AF-A0A9P7GQP5-F1
#
_cell.length_a   1.000
_cell.length_b   1.000
_cell.length_c   1.000
_cell.angle_alpha   90.00
_cell.angle_beta   90.00
_cell.angle_gamma   90.00
#
_symmetry.space_group_name_H-M   'P 1'
#
loop_
_entity.id
_entity.type
_entity.pdbx_description
1 polymer ?
#
loop_
_entity_poly.entity_id
_entity_poly.type
_entity_poly.pdbx_seq_one_letter_code
_entity_poly.pdbx_strand_id
1 'polypeptide(L)'
;MHRGASAGSTRGNNDGGLEVPQEMMDILKKPGFISIPQGGQRLRHLYVDNSMKFQPTRLSDFGLCCFIGHLEEVQKQVDSGTAPDLEGTEMPYKFGYATLVVSGAQRIVPQAATNHAGVLKYLISRGLPVDVPDIVGYTALSHALTSDSVQLELGRLLITAGKADVNHRNRYGEVTVLAACMKNHIPAIELLLEHGADIDIKDADGTSARESALTFGPQVTAIVQKWVNRRSGKEPPRLEKKCDECGKDDVALKNCAKCQVARYCSVECQRKAWPTHKKTCKPFSSKNTATLKPFYVPGQSIVPTEVLQNSMMGMPNTTPSTHYRSAHVPKGLSQASKNLIIKVQVPVGSGNGPLLVYSKKRDFVCTILREDAPAAYDRVAGGVRKQGVGGAKAYFAAELKSKDELVVKVAEVLAEQPF
;
A
#
# COMPACT_ATOMS: atom_id res chain seq x y z
N MET A 1 -65.99 30.94 -8.59
CA MET A 1 -65.31 30.61 -9.87
C MET A 1 -63.81 30.83 -9.69
N HIS A 2 -62.99 29.88 -10.16
CA HIS A 2 -61.51 29.81 -10.19
C HIS A 2 -60.77 29.90 -8.84
N ARG A 3 -60.35 28.80 -8.20
CA ARG A 3 -59.24 27.85 -8.53
C ARG A 3 -57.91 28.54 -8.90
N GLY A 4 -56.96 28.47 -7.98
CA GLY A 4 -55.52 28.58 -8.24
C GLY A 4 -54.79 27.55 -7.38
N ALA A 5 -54.46 26.41 -7.99
CA ALA A 5 -53.75 25.30 -7.36
C ALA A 5 -52.28 25.68 -7.13
N SER A 6 -51.78 25.54 -5.90
CA SER A 6 -50.35 25.55 -5.63
C SER A 6 -49.75 24.25 -6.17
N ALA A 7 -48.96 24.36 -7.23
CA ALA A 7 -48.16 23.26 -7.76
C ALA A 7 -47.09 22.88 -6.72
N GLY A 8 -47.37 21.84 -5.94
CA GLY A 8 -46.35 21.09 -5.23
C GLY A 8 -45.44 20.43 -6.26
N SER A 9 -44.23 20.97 -6.42
CA SER A 9 -43.14 20.29 -7.10
C SER A 9 -42.74 19.10 -6.22
N THR A 10 -43.34 17.93 -6.46
CA THR A 10 -42.84 16.67 -5.93
C THR A 10 -41.56 16.32 -6.67
N ARG A 11 -40.42 16.86 -6.20
CA ARG A 11 -39.12 16.27 -6.52
C ARG A 11 -39.18 14.81 -6.07
N GLY A 12 -38.90 13.90 -7.00
CA GLY A 12 -38.99 12.45 -6.79
C GLY A 12 -38.19 12.01 -5.56
N ASN A 13 -38.55 10.85 -5.00
CA ASN A 13 -37.90 10.25 -3.83
C ASN A 13 -36.39 10.53 -3.82
N ASN A 14 -35.88 11.13 -2.74
CA ASN A 14 -34.46 11.45 -2.50
C ASN A 14 -33.63 10.16 -2.32
N ASP A 15 -33.70 9.28 -3.32
CA ASP A 15 -33.15 7.94 -3.36
C ASP A 15 -31.94 7.84 -4.28
N GLY A 16 -31.56 8.95 -4.93
CA GLY A 16 -30.45 9.09 -5.87
C GLY A 16 -30.34 7.98 -6.91
N GLY A 17 -31.46 7.35 -7.28
CA GLY A 17 -31.51 6.24 -8.23
C GLY A 17 -30.87 4.93 -7.76
N LEU A 18 -30.51 4.82 -6.46
CA LEU A 18 -29.98 3.57 -5.91
C LEU A 18 -31.12 2.71 -5.36
N GLU A 19 -30.97 1.40 -5.54
CA GLU A 19 -31.85 0.39 -4.98
C GLU A 19 -31.00 -0.60 -4.19
N VAL A 20 -31.54 -1.12 -3.10
CA VAL A 20 -30.92 -2.22 -2.35
C VAL A 20 -31.72 -3.48 -2.68
N PRO A 21 -31.20 -4.38 -3.54
CA PRO A 21 -31.91 -5.60 -3.90
C PRO A 21 -32.25 -6.45 -2.66
N GLN A 22 -33.36 -7.19 -2.72
CA GLN A 22 -33.78 -8.07 -1.61
C GLN A 22 -32.65 -9.04 -1.20
N GLU A 23 -31.93 -9.59 -2.18
CA GLU A 23 -30.77 -10.45 -1.94
C GLU A 23 -29.67 -9.75 -1.11
N MET A 24 -29.39 -8.47 -1.39
CA MET A 24 -28.41 -7.68 -0.65
C MET A 24 -28.89 -7.46 0.79
N MET A 25 -30.17 -7.14 0.99
CA MET A 25 -30.78 -7.00 2.31
C MET A 25 -30.69 -8.30 3.12
N ASP A 26 -30.95 -9.45 2.49
CA ASP A 26 -30.93 -10.75 3.17
C ASP A 26 -29.52 -11.16 3.60
N ILE A 27 -28.48 -10.80 2.83
CA ILE A 27 -27.09 -10.98 3.26
C ILE A 27 -26.75 -10.02 4.42
N LEU A 28 -27.16 -8.75 4.33
CA LEU A 28 -26.88 -7.73 5.35
C LEU A 28 -27.54 -7.99 6.71
N LYS A 29 -28.69 -8.68 6.74
CA LYS A 29 -29.39 -9.09 7.97
C LYS A 29 -28.58 -10.08 8.82
N LYS A 30 -27.56 -10.74 8.26
CA LYS A 30 -26.72 -11.70 9.02
C LYS A 30 -25.97 -10.94 10.13
N PRO A 31 -25.94 -11.46 11.37
CA PRO A 31 -25.27 -10.79 12.48
C PRO A 31 -23.75 -10.85 12.33
N GLY A 32 -23.03 -9.90 12.94
CA GLY A 32 -21.56 -9.87 12.91
C GLY A 32 -21.02 -9.65 11.50
N PHE A 33 -19.70 -9.77 11.29
CA PHE A 33 -19.11 -9.60 9.97
C PHE A 33 -19.55 -10.70 8.98
N ILE A 34 -19.47 -10.40 7.69
CA ILE A 34 -19.94 -11.25 6.59
C ILE A 34 -18.72 -11.80 5.86
N SER A 35 -18.32 -13.02 6.21
CA SER A 35 -17.26 -13.77 5.55
C SER A 35 -17.66 -14.24 4.14
N ILE A 36 -16.69 -14.77 3.38
CA ILE A 36 -16.97 -15.36 2.06
C ILE A 36 -18.04 -16.46 2.13
N PRO A 37 -17.97 -17.47 3.04
CA PRO A 37 -19.02 -18.47 3.19
C PRO A 37 -20.41 -17.89 3.55
N GLN A 38 -20.45 -16.72 4.18
CA GLN A 38 -21.70 -16.03 4.52
C GLN A 38 -22.23 -15.16 3.37
N GLY A 39 -21.61 -15.18 2.20
CA GLY A 39 -22.02 -14.40 1.03
C GLY A 39 -21.33 -13.04 0.92
N GLY A 40 -20.22 -12.81 1.63
CA GLY A 40 -19.45 -11.56 1.56
C GLY A 40 -19.05 -11.19 0.14
N GLN A 41 -18.55 -12.15 -0.64
CA GLN A 41 -18.22 -11.90 -2.05
C GLN A 41 -19.44 -11.51 -2.89
N ARG A 42 -20.59 -12.15 -2.64
CA ARG A 42 -21.84 -11.82 -3.33
C ARG A 42 -22.31 -10.41 -2.96
N LEU A 43 -22.22 -10.04 -1.68
CA LEU A 43 -22.54 -8.68 -1.20
C LEU A 43 -21.65 -7.62 -1.86
N ARG A 44 -20.35 -7.89 -2.08
CA ARG A 44 -19.46 -6.97 -2.81
C ARG A 44 -19.93 -6.73 -4.23
N HIS A 45 -20.26 -7.79 -4.97
CA HIS A 45 -20.76 -7.66 -6.34
C HIS A 45 -22.08 -6.88 -6.36
N LEU A 46 -23.05 -7.24 -5.50
CA LEU A 46 -24.32 -6.52 -5.39
C LEU A 46 -24.12 -5.04 -5.06
N TYR A 47 -23.22 -4.72 -4.13
CA TYR A 47 -22.92 -3.34 -3.75
C TYR A 47 -22.37 -2.55 -4.94
N VAL A 48 -21.35 -3.08 -5.63
CA VAL A 48 -20.70 -2.42 -6.77
C VAL A 48 -21.68 -2.25 -7.93
N ASP A 49 -22.34 -3.32 -8.37
CA ASP A 49 -23.24 -3.33 -9.52
C ASP A 49 -24.38 -2.31 -9.36
N ASN A 50 -24.95 -2.21 -8.15
CA ASN A 50 -26.04 -1.29 -7.88
C ASN A 50 -25.54 0.14 -7.60
N SER A 51 -24.32 0.33 -7.08
CA SER A 51 -23.73 1.65 -6.89
C SER A 51 -23.48 2.40 -8.21
N MET A 52 -23.33 1.67 -9.33
CA MET A 52 -23.16 2.25 -10.67
C MET A 52 -24.42 2.95 -11.19
N LYS A 53 -25.59 2.69 -10.58
CA LYS A 53 -26.86 3.33 -10.95
C LYS A 53 -27.07 4.71 -10.30
N PHE A 54 -26.09 5.18 -9.54
CA PHE A 54 -26.15 6.43 -8.79
C PHE A 54 -26.44 7.63 -9.69
N GLN A 55 -27.46 8.41 -9.32
CA GLN A 55 -27.93 9.61 -10.02
C GLN A 55 -27.87 10.81 -9.06
N PRO A 56 -26.83 11.66 -9.16
CA PRO A 56 -26.68 12.82 -8.29
C PRO A 56 -27.87 13.79 -8.31
N THR A 57 -28.56 13.88 -9.45
CA THR A 57 -29.73 14.76 -9.64
C THR A 57 -30.95 14.36 -8.80
N ARG A 58 -30.91 13.19 -8.16
CA ARG A 58 -31.95 12.65 -7.27
C ARG A 58 -31.51 12.68 -5.79
N LEU A 59 -30.42 13.38 -5.46
CA LEU A 59 -30.05 13.75 -4.10
C LEU A 59 -30.94 14.88 -3.58
N SER A 60 -30.93 15.11 -2.26
CA SER A 60 -31.47 16.37 -1.74
C SER A 60 -30.66 17.56 -2.25
N ASP A 61 -31.20 18.78 -2.18
CA ASP A 61 -30.46 19.99 -2.59
C ASP A 61 -29.13 20.12 -1.83
N PHE A 62 -29.14 19.85 -0.52
CA PHE A 62 -27.95 19.89 0.31
C PHE A 62 -26.95 18.79 -0.06
N GLY A 63 -27.44 17.56 -0.26
CA GLY A 63 -26.64 16.42 -0.69
C GLY A 63 -25.98 16.64 -2.05
N LEU A 64 -26.73 17.22 -3.00
CA LEU A 64 -26.20 17.60 -4.30
C LEU A 64 -25.12 18.68 -4.17
N CYS A 65 -25.33 19.71 -3.34
CA CYS A 65 -24.32 20.74 -3.08
C CYS A 65 -23.03 20.14 -2.48
N CYS A 66 -23.16 19.18 -1.55
CA CYS A 66 -22.04 18.43 -1.00
C CYS A 66 -21.32 17.61 -2.09
N PHE A 67 -22.08 16.87 -2.89
CA PHE A 67 -21.56 16.04 -3.97
C PHE A 67 -20.84 16.87 -5.04
N ILE A 68 -21.37 18.02 -5.46
CA ILE A 68 -20.71 18.87 -6.47
C ILE A 68 -19.57 19.72 -5.90
N GLY A 69 -19.44 19.81 -4.58
CA GLY A 69 -18.43 20.63 -3.94
C GLY A 69 -18.77 22.13 -3.98
N HIS A 70 -20.05 22.50 -3.93
CA HIS A 70 -20.48 23.90 -4.00
C HIS A 70 -20.39 24.58 -2.63
N LEU A 71 -19.19 25.04 -2.26
CA LEU A 71 -18.89 25.58 -0.93
C LEU A 71 -19.84 26.69 -0.48
N GLU A 72 -20.06 27.71 -1.31
CA GLU A 72 -20.87 28.87 -0.92
C GLU A 72 -22.32 28.50 -0.56
N GLU A 73 -22.95 27.61 -1.33
CA GLU A 73 -24.33 27.20 -1.08
C GLU A 73 -24.42 26.24 0.13
N VAL A 74 -23.42 25.38 0.32
CA VAL A 74 -23.31 24.57 1.56
C VAL A 74 -23.23 25.48 2.79
N GLN A 75 -22.34 26.49 2.77
CA GLN A 75 -22.19 27.43 3.87
C GLN A 75 -23.49 28.18 4.15
N LYS A 76 -24.12 28.71 3.10
CA LYS A 76 -25.41 29.39 3.21
C LYS A 76 -26.50 28.51 3.83
N GLN A 77 -26.63 27.25 3.41
CA GLN A 77 -27.65 26.36 3.96
C GLN A 77 -27.38 26.01 5.43
N VAL A 78 -26.12 25.79 5.81
CA VAL A 78 -25.74 25.47 7.20
C VAL A 78 -25.87 26.71 8.10
N ASP A 79 -25.41 27.87 7.67
CA ASP A 79 -25.42 29.10 8.46
C ASP A 79 -26.84 29.68 8.63
N SER A 80 -27.72 29.48 7.65
CA SER A 80 -29.15 29.85 7.75
C SER A 80 -30.01 28.82 8.48
N GLY A 81 -29.46 27.64 8.79
CA GLY A 81 -30.19 26.54 9.44
C GLY A 81 -31.19 25.81 8.53
N THR A 82 -31.11 25.99 7.21
CA THR A 82 -31.94 25.26 6.23
C THR A 82 -31.33 23.91 5.84
N ALA A 83 -30.07 23.67 6.16
CA ALA A 83 -29.43 22.38 5.97
C ALA A 83 -30.12 21.30 6.82
N PRO A 84 -30.18 20.04 6.33
CA PRO A 84 -30.59 18.91 7.14
C PRO A 84 -29.61 18.69 8.30
N ASP A 85 -30.02 17.83 9.25
CA ASP A 85 -29.11 17.34 10.28
C ASP A 85 -27.88 16.67 9.64
N LEU A 86 -26.69 17.13 10.03
CA LEU A 86 -25.42 16.63 9.49
C LEU A 86 -25.13 15.19 9.92
N GLU A 87 -25.80 14.67 10.96
CA GLU A 87 -25.76 13.25 11.33
C GLU A 87 -26.59 12.37 10.39
N GLY A 88 -27.44 12.99 9.57
CA GLY A 88 -28.28 12.32 8.60
C GLY A 88 -27.49 11.61 7.50
N THR A 89 -28.18 10.70 6.83
CA THR A 89 -27.69 10.02 5.64
C THR A 89 -28.66 10.20 4.50
N GLU A 90 -28.15 10.30 3.28
CA GLU A 90 -28.98 10.19 2.09
C GLU A 90 -29.01 8.75 1.58
N MET A 91 -30.02 8.46 0.75
CA MET A 91 -30.08 7.25 -0.08
C MET A 91 -30.40 5.95 0.68
N PRO A 92 -30.87 4.91 -0.03
CA PRO A 92 -30.93 3.56 0.52
C PRO A 92 -29.56 3.02 0.98
N TYR A 93 -28.47 3.54 0.42
CA TYR A 93 -27.09 3.17 0.78
C TYR A 93 -26.57 3.87 2.03
N LYS A 94 -27.32 4.80 2.63
CA LYS A 94 -26.93 5.52 3.85
C LYS A 94 -25.62 6.32 3.72
N PHE A 95 -25.47 7.08 2.65
CA PHE A 95 -24.29 7.94 2.49
C PHE A 95 -24.42 9.17 3.39
N GLY A 96 -23.53 9.30 4.37
CA GLY A 96 -23.35 10.56 5.11
C GLY A 96 -22.74 11.65 4.21
N TYR A 97 -22.81 12.91 4.64
CA TYR A 97 -22.36 14.04 3.81
C TYR A 97 -20.86 14.03 3.52
N ALA A 98 -20.02 13.53 4.43
CA ALA A 98 -18.59 13.32 4.13
C ALA A 98 -18.38 12.35 2.96
N THR A 99 -19.15 11.25 2.92
CA THR A 99 -19.11 10.26 1.84
C THR A 99 -19.62 10.84 0.53
N LEU A 100 -20.63 11.71 0.55
CA LEU A 100 -21.10 12.42 -0.65
C LEU A 100 -20.04 13.36 -1.22
N VAL A 101 -19.36 14.14 -0.36
CA VAL A 101 -18.25 15.02 -0.79
C VAL A 101 -17.13 14.22 -1.44
N VAL A 102 -16.71 13.12 -0.81
CA VAL A 102 -15.69 12.22 -1.37
C VAL A 102 -16.14 11.58 -2.67
N SER A 103 -17.38 11.10 -2.72
CA SER A 103 -17.97 10.47 -3.92
C SER A 103 -18.05 11.44 -5.09
N GLY A 104 -18.31 12.71 -4.79
CA GLY A 104 -18.30 13.83 -5.70
C GLY A 104 -16.94 14.09 -6.31
N ALA A 105 -15.92 14.25 -5.47
CA ALA A 105 -14.53 14.48 -5.89
C ALA A 105 -13.98 13.37 -6.80
N GLN A 106 -14.50 12.14 -6.65
CA GLN A 106 -14.12 11.00 -7.48
C GLN A 106 -14.76 10.99 -8.87
N ARG A 107 -15.96 11.59 -9.01
CA ARG A 107 -16.82 11.43 -10.19
C ARG A 107 -16.96 12.70 -11.01
N ILE A 108 -16.71 13.86 -10.42
CA ILE A 108 -16.87 15.16 -11.07
C ILE A 108 -15.53 15.63 -11.62
N VAL A 109 -15.53 16.08 -12.87
CA VAL A 109 -14.41 16.81 -13.45
C VAL A 109 -14.34 18.19 -12.77
N PRO A 110 -13.22 18.57 -12.14
CA PRO A 110 -13.09 19.86 -11.47
C PRO A 110 -13.45 21.03 -12.39
N GLN A 111 -14.27 21.95 -11.89
CA GLN A 111 -14.66 23.20 -12.56
C GLN A 111 -14.35 24.38 -11.63
N ALA A 112 -14.40 25.61 -12.14
CA ALA A 112 -14.06 26.81 -11.36
C ALA A 112 -14.84 26.93 -10.01
N ALA A 113 -16.05 26.37 -9.94
CA ALA A 113 -16.91 26.42 -8.75
C ALA A 113 -16.79 25.19 -7.82
N THR A 114 -16.04 24.14 -8.18
CA THR A 114 -15.97 22.91 -7.36
C THR A 114 -14.87 23.02 -6.31
N ASN A 115 -15.21 22.86 -5.03
CA ASN A 115 -14.27 22.90 -3.90
C ASN A 115 -14.62 21.87 -2.81
N HIS A 116 -14.44 20.58 -3.12
CA HIS A 116 -14.72 19.48 -2.18
C HIS A 116 -13.90 19.55 -0.88
N ALA A 117 -12.64 19.95 -0.95
CA ALA A 117 -11.79 20.12 0.24
C ALA A 117 -12.31 21.23 1.15
N GLY A 118 -12.72 22.35 0.57
CA GLY A 118 -13.36 23.46 1.29
C GLY A 118 -14.68 23.05 1.93
N VAL A 119 -15.54 22.35 1.18
CA VAL A 119 -16.82 21.82 1.70
C VAL A 119 -16.57 20.90 2.88
N LEU A 120 -15.70 19.90 2.73
CA LEU A 120 -15.41 18.95 3.79
C LEU A 120 -14.85 19.63 5.04
N LYS A 121 -13.89 20.55 4.87
CA LYS A 121 -13.28 21.29 5.97
C LYS A 121 -14.31 22.14 6.72
N TYR A 122 -15.20 22.82 6.00
CA TYR A 122 -16.26 23.61 6.60
C TYR A 122 -17.27 22.72 7.34
N LEU A 123 -17.76 21.64 6.74
CA LEU A 123 -18.72 20.76 7.42
C LEU A 123 -18.13 20.12 8.68
N ILE A 124 -16.86 19.68 8.65
CA ILE A 124 -16.14 19.19 9.83
C ILE A 124 -16.09 20.28 10.93
N SER A 125 -15.83 21.55 10.59
CA SER A 125 -15.82 22.64 11.58
C SER A 125 -17.20 22.96 12.16
N ARG A 126 -18.28 22.47 11.51
CA ARG A 126 -19.67 22.56 11.97
C ARG A 126 -20.16 21.28 12.66
N GLY A 127 -19.27 20.33 12.94
CA GLY A 127 -19.59 19.12 13.71
C GLY A 127 -20.07 17.92 12.87
N LEU A 128 -19.82 17.91 11.56
CA LEU A 128 -20.13 16.76 10.71
C LEU A 128 -19.46 15.47 11.23
N PRO A 129 -20.21 14.40 11.53
CA PRO A 129 -19.62 13.09 11.82
C PRO A 129 -18.99 12.48 10.56
N VAL A 130 -17.70 12.17 10.63
CA VAL A 130 -16.92 11.66 9.47
C VAL A 130 -16.93 10.14 9.32
N ASP A 131 -17.24 9.41 10.40
CA ASP A 131 -17.26 7.95 10.45
C ASP A 131 -18.66 7.35 10.29
N VAL A 132 -19.58 8.09 9.65
CA VAL A 132 -20.92 7.58 9.32
C VAL A 132 -20.77 6.43 8.30
N PRO A 133 -21.13 5.19 8.67
CA PRO A 133 -21.00 4.05 7.78
C PRO A 133 -22.14 4.00 6.77
N ASP A 134 -21.82 3.66 5.53
CA ASP A 134 -22.82 3.27 4.54
C ASP A 134 -23.43 1.90 4.84
N ILE A 135 -24.34 1.43 3.98
CA ILE A 135 -25.08 0.18 4.17
C ILE A 135 -24.18 -1.07 4.27
N VAL A 136 -22.95 -1.03 3.76
CA VAL A 136 -21.95 -2.11 3.91
C VAL A 136 -20.82 -1.73 4.87
N GLY A 137 -20.94 -0.63 5.59
CA GLY A 137 -19.99 -0.23 6.64
C GLY A 137 -18.77 0.54 6.13
N TYR A 138 -18.75 1.05 4.90
CA TYR A 138 -17.67 1.96 4.50
C TYR A 138 -17.92 3.37 5.01
N THR A 139 -16.88 3.98 5.58
CA THR A 139 -16.85 5.40 5.94
C THR A 139 -16.33 6.25 4.80
N ALA A 140 -16.43 7.57 4.93
CA ALA A 140 -15.85 8.52 3.98
C ALA A 140 -14.33 8.29 3.79
N LEU A 141 -13.62 7.89 4.85
CA LEU A 141 -12.19 7.59 4.80
C LEU A 141 -11.91 6.36 3.93
N SER A 142 -12.74 5.31 4.07
CA SER A 142 -12.66 4.13 3.22
C SER A 142 -12.86 4.50 1.75
N HIS A 143 -13.95 5.21 1.44
CA HIS A 143 -14.23 5.68 0.08
C HIS A 143 -13.09 6.52 -0.49
N ALA A 144 -12.50 7.42 0.29
CA ALA A 144 -11.43 8.31 -0.17
C ALA A 144 -10.14 7.58 -0.56
N LEU A 145 -9.82 6.49 0.15
CA LEU A 145 -8.51 5.84 0.08
C LEU A 145 -8.49 4.52 -0.69
N THR A 146 -9.66 3.90 -0.93
CA THR A 146 -9.76 2.58 -1.57
C THR A 146 -10.54 2.61 -2.88
N SER A 147 -10.96 3.77 -3.39
CA SER A 147 -11.49 3.89 -4.74
C SER A 147 -10.37 4.01 -5.77
N ASP A 148 -10.67 3.72 -7.03
CA ASP A 148 -9.65 3.77 -8.10
C ASP A 148 -9.18 5.22 -8.37
N SER A 149 -9.97 6.22 -7.94
CA SER A 149 -9.62 7.63 -7.93
C SER A 149 -9.34 8.09 -6.49
N VAL A 150 -8.17 7.71 -5.97
CA VAL A 150 -7.76 7.98 -4.58
C VAL A 150 -7.74 9.49 -4.30
N GLN A 151 -8.49 9.92 -3.29
CA GLN A 151 -8.61 11.31 -2.84
C GLN A 151 -7.73 11.55 -1.60
N LEU A 152 -6.40 11.55 -1.79
CA LEU A 152 -5.44 11.66 -0.67
C LEU A 152 -5.63 12.92 0.19
N GLU A 153 -5.95 14.05 -0.43
CA GLU A 153 -6.17 15.30 0.29
C GLU A 153 -7.39 15.21 1.21
N LEU A 154 -8.51 14.67 0.70
CA LEU A 154 -9.73 14.46 1.49
C LEU A 154 -9.49 13.42 2.59
N GLY A 155 -8.80 12.32 2.29
CA GLY A 155 -8.38 11.33 3.29
C GLY A 155 -7.56 11.96 4.42
N ARG A 156 -6.62 12.85 4.10
CA ARG A 156 -5.84 13.59 5.10
C ARG A 156 -6.71 14.51 5.93
N LEU A 157 -7.66 15.23 5.33
CA LEU A 157 -8.61 16.09 6.07
C LEU A 157 -9.49 15.28 7.02
N LEU A 158 -10.02 14.14 6.58
CA LEU A 158 -10.84 13.24 7.41
C LEU A 158 -10.06 12.77 8.64
N ILE A 159 -8.80 12.35 8.47
CA ILE A 159 -7.97 11.90 9.59
C ILE A 159 -7.58 13.06 10.51
N THR A 160 -7.08 14.16 9.96
CA THR A 160 -6.43 15.23 10.75
C THR A 160 -7.42 16.22 11.37
N ALA A 161 -8.43 16.65 10.61
CA ALA A 161 -9.45 17.57 11.08
C ALA A 161 -10.68 16.83 11.61
N GLY A 162 -11.10 15.77 10.93
CA GLY A 162 -12.27 14.97 11.29
C GLY A 162 -12.03 13.94 12.39
N LYS A 163 -10.76 13.60 12.68
CA LYS A 163 -10.38 12.52 13.60
C LYS A 163 -10.99 11.16 13.22
N ALA A 164 -11.14 10.90 11.92
CA ALA A 164 -11.71 9.66 11.41
C ALA A 164 -10.96 8.44 11.95
N ASP A 165 -11.71 7.41 12.35
CA ASP A 165 -11.17 6.14 12.80
C ASP A 165 -10.50 5.38 11.64
N VAL A 166 -9.17 5.43 11.60
CA VAL A 166 -8.34 4.72 10.61
C VAL A 166 -8.47 3.19 10.70
N ASN A 167 -9.04 2.66 11.79
CA ASN A 167 -9.23 1.25 12.06
C ASN A 167 -10.70 0.83 12.04
N HIS A 168 -11.60 1.67 11.51
CA HIS A 168 -13.00 1.31 11.33
C HIS A 168 -13.14 0.02 10.50
N ARG A 169 -14.04 -0.87 10.93
CA ARG A 169 -14.28 -2.16 10.29
C ARG A 169 -15.64 -2.18 9.61
N ASN A 170 -15.64 -2.39 8.30
CA ASN A 170 -16.87 -2.50 7.52
C ASN A 170 -17.62 -3.83 7.78
N ARG A 171 -18.71 -4.11 7.04
CA ARG A 171 -19.49 -5.36 7.20
C ARG A 171 -18.70 -6.62 6.85
N TYR A 172 -17.57 -6.52 6.16
CA TYR A 172 -16.66 -7.63 5.88
C TYR A 172 -15.56 -7.78 6.93
N GLY A 173 -15.56 -6.93 7.97
CA GLY A 173 -14.53 -6.90 9.00
C GLY A 173 -13.23 -6.22 8.53
N GLU A 174 -13.18 -5.71 7.30
CA GLU A 174 -11.99 -5.09 6.72
C GLU A 174 -11.77 -3.69 7.29
N VAL A 175 -10.50 -3.39 7.53
CA VAL A 175 -10.02 -2.03 7.80
C VAL A 175 -9.51 -1.37 6.51
N THR A 176 -9.54 -0.04 6.45
CA THR A 176 -9.17 0.71 5.25
C THR A 176 -7.75 0.38 4.75
N VAL A 177 -6.80 0.13 5.66
CA VAL A 177 -5.41 -0.23 5.26
C VAL A 177 -5.33 -1.58 4.54
N LEU A 178 -6.17 -2.56 4.89
CA LEU A 178 -6.21 -3.85 4.20
C LEU A 178 -6.70 -3.69 2.77
N ALA A 179 -7.80 -2.96 2.57
CA ALA A 179 -8.34 -2.68 1.24
C ALA A 179 -7.37 -1.84 0.38
N ALA A 180 -6.68 -0.86 0.97
CA ALA A 180 -5.64 -0.09 0.28
C ALA A 180 -4.44 -0.96 -0.14
N CYS A 181 -4.07 -1.95 0.68
CA CYS A 181 -3.05 -2.94 0.34
C CYS A 181 -3.50 -3.83 -0.83
N MET A 182 -4.72 -4.36 -0.80
CA MET A 182 -5.26 -5.19 -1.88
C MET A 182 -5.29 -4.48 -3.23
N LYS A 183 -5.52 -3.16 -3.23
CA LYS A 183 -5.51 -2.33 -4.44
C LYS A 183 -4.16 -1.69 -4.77
N ASN A 184 -3.11 -1.98 -3.99
CA ASN A 184 -1.77 -1.43 -4.19
C ASN A 184 -1.74 0.13 -4.18
N HIS A 185 -2.60 0.77 -3.39
CA HIS A 185 -2.68 2.24 -3.27
C HIS A 185 -1.60 2.78 -2.33
N ILE A 186 -0.35 2.75 -2.80
CA ILE A 186 0.85 3.07 -2.01
C ILE A 186 0.75 4.36 -1.17
N PRO A 187 0.35 5.52 -1.74
CA PRO A 187 0.25 6.74 -0.93
C PRO A 187 -0.82 6.69 0.16
N ALA A 188 -1.91 5.94 -0.06
CA ALA A 188 -2.97 5.76 0.93
C ALA A 188 -2.52 4.86 2.07
N ILE A 189 -1.78 3.79 1.76
CA ILE A 189 -1.19 2.90 2.77
C ILE A 189 -0.24 3.71 3.67
N GLU A 190 0.65 4.52 3.09
CA GLU A 190 1.57 5.35 3.87
C GLU A 190 0.81 6.33 4.78
N LEU A 191 -0.18 7.05 4.24
CA LEU A 191 -1.01 7.99 5.00
C LEU A 191 -1.70 7.32 6.19
N LEU A 192 -2.28 6.14 6.00
CA LEU A 192 -2.96 5.37 7.05
C LEU A 192 -1.97 4.91 8.13
N LEU A 193 -0.81 4.39 7.73
CA LEU A 193 0.20 3.89 8.68
C LEU A 193 0.86 5.02 9.48
N GLU A 194 1.04 6.20 8.87
CA GLU A 194 1.46 7.43 9.54
C GLU A 194 0.54 7.83 10.69
N HIS A 195 -0.75 7.56 10.55
CA HIS A 195 -1.78 7.93 11.52
C HIS A 195 -2.26 6.73 12.36
N GLY A 196 -1.44 5.68 12.46
CA GLY A 196 -1.67 4.61 13.43
C GLY A 196 -2.60 3.49 12.98
N ALA A 197 -2.86 3.33 11.68
CA ALA A 197 -3.61 2.18 11.18
C ALA A 197 -2.93 0.86 11.61
N ASP A 198 -3.74 -0.05 12.15
CA ASP A 198 -3.32 -1.36 12.62
C ASP A 198 -3.36 -2.37 11.46
N ILE A 199 -2.20 -2.95 11.18
CA ILE A 199 -1.99 -3.92 10.09
C ILE A 199 -2.27 -5.36 10.50
N ASP A 200 -2.48 -5.59 11.81
CA ASP A 200 -2.73 -6.91 12.39
C ASP A 200 -4.24 -7.17 12.57
N ILE A 201 -5.11 -6.19 12.34
CA ILE A 201 -6.57 -6.39 12.34
C ILE A 201 -6.95 -7.33 11.21
N LYS A 202 -7.65 -8.41 11.58
CA LYS A 202 -8.15 -9.43 10.66
C LYS A 202 -9.56 -9.09 10.17
N ASP A 203 -9.84 -9.36 8.90
CA ASP A 203 -11.20 -9.33 8.35
C ASP A 203 -12.04 -10.55 8.79
N ALA A 204 -13.24 -10.70 8.22
CA ALA A 204 -14.13 -11.82 8.52
C ALA A 204 -13.58 -13.19 8.09
N ASP A 205 -12.62 -13.21 7.16
CA ASP A 205 -11.99 -14.42 6.64
C ASP A 205 -10.62 -14.68 7.31
N GLY A 206 -10.27 -13.89 8.33
CA GLY A 206 -9.04 -14.05 9.12
C GLY A 206 -7.80 -13.41 8.51
N THR A 207 -7.96 -12.60 7.46
CA THR A 207 -6.88 -11.96 6.70
C THR A 207 -6.53 -10.59 7.28
N SER A 208 -5.24 -10.36 7.54
CA SER A 208 -4.71 -9.04 7.94
C SER A 208 -3.78 -8.45 6.88
N ALA A 209 -3.55 -7.14 6.94
CA ALA A 209 -2.64 -6.46 6.02
C ALA A 209 -1.20 -6.99 6.16
N ARG A 210 -0.76 -7.33 7.38
CA ARG A 210 0.56 -7.91 7.62
C ARG A 210 0.69 -9.30 7.00
N GLU A 211 -0.24 -10.21 7.28
CA GLU A 211 -0.15 -11.61 6.83
C GLU A 211 -0.12 -11.72 5.30
N SER A 212 -0.91 -10.88 4.61
CA SER A 212 -1.04 -10.90 3.15
C SER A 212 -0.16 -9.86 2.45
N ALA A 213 0.70 -9.13 3.17
CA ALA A 213 1.60 -8.14 2.56
C ALA A 213 2.52 -8.75 1.48
N LEU A 214 2.90 -10.02 1.66
CA LEU A 214 3.73 -10.77 0.70
C LEU A 214 2.98 -11.11 -0.60
N THR A 215 1.65 -11.25 -0.54
CA THR A 215 0.82 -11.51 -1.70
C THR A 215 0.41 -10.22 -2.39
N PHE A 216 0.27 -9.08 -1.70
CA PHE A 216 -0.18 -7.84 -2.35
C PHE A 216 0.86 -7.11 -3.22
N GLY A 217 2.02 -7.70 -3.47
CA GLY A 217 3.04 -7.16 -4.36
C GLY A 217 4.19 -6.44 -3.63
N PRO A 218 5.30 -6.16 -4.35
CA PRO A 218 6.57 -5.77 -3.75
C PRO A 218 6.53 -4.39 -3.07
N GLN A 219 5.73 -3.46 -3.58
CA GLN A 219 5.60 -2.12 -2.99
C GLN A 219 4.83 -2.16 -1.67
N VAL A 220 3.70 -2.89 -1.61
CA VAL A 220 2.94 -3.12 -0.38
C VAL A 220 3.81 -3.85 0.64
N THR A 221 4.48 -4.93 0.24
CA THR A 221 5.41 -5.66 1.11
C THR A 221 6.45 -4.72 1.73
N ALA A 222 7.06 -3.84 0.91
CA ALA A 222 8.10 -2.93 1.38
C ALA A 222 7.57 -1.91 2.40
N ILE A 223 6.39 -1.34 2.17
CA ILE A 223 5.80 -0.35 3.08
C ILE A 223 5.36 -1.00 4.37
N VAL A 224 4.64 -2.12 4.32
CA VAL A 224 4.22 -2.85 5.52
C VAL A 224 5.45 -3.25 6.33
N GLN A 225 6.49 -3.80 5.71
CA GLN A 225 7.71 -4.18 6.43
C GLN A 225 8.45 -2.97 7.01
N LYS A 226 8.52 -1.84 6.28
CA LYS A 226 9.06 -0.57 6.80
C LYS A 226 8.38 -0.18 8.11
N TRP A 227 7.04 -0.22 8.15
CA TRP A 227 6.28 0.17 9.33
C TRP A 227 6.35 -0.86 10.45
N VAL A 228 6.38 -2.16 10.15
CA VAL A 228 6.66 -3.22 11.14
C VAL A 228 8.00 -3.00 11.82
N ASN A 229 9.04 -2.70 11.05
CA ASN A 229 10.38 -2.45 11.54
C ASN A 229 10.43 -1.18 12.41
N ARG A 230 9.82 -0.08 11.93
CA ARG A 230 9.72 1.18 12.68
C ARG A 230 8.99 1.00 14.01
N ARG A 231 7.81 0.35 14.02
CA ARG A 231 7.01 0.13 15.23
C ARG A 231 7.66 -0.82 16.23
N SER A 232 8.53 -1.73 15.78
CA SER A 232 9.27 -2.64 16.66
C SER A 232 10.65 -2.11 17.09
N GLY A 233 11.04 -0.90 16.66
CA GLY A 233 12.37 -0.34 16.91
C GLY A 233 13.51 -1.06 16.17
N LYS A 234 13.17 -2.01 15.29
CA LYS A 234 14.13 -2.80 14.48
C LYS A 234 14.28 -2.16 13.11
N GLU A 235 14.78 -0.94 13.03
CA GLU A 235 15.04 -0.32 11.73
C GLU A 235 16.27 -0.98 11.06
N PRO A 236 16.08 -1.66 9.91
CA PRO A 236 17.20 -2.25 9.20
C PRO A 236 18.11 -1.14 8.67
N PRO A 237 19.41 -1.42 8.47
CA PRO A 237 20.28 -0.50 7.78
C PRO A 237 19.65 -0.11 6.43
N ARG A 238 19.33 1.19 6.29
CA ARG A 238 19.04 1.87 5.02
C ARG A 238 17.67 1.56 4.40
N LEU A 239 16.62 2.14 4.97
CA LEU A 239 15.24 2.16 4.45
C LEU A 239 15.07 2.96 3.16
N GLU A 240 15.80 4.07 3.02
CA GLU A 240 15.56 5.05 1.97
C GLU A 240 16.75 5.18 1.01
N LYS A 241 16.46 5.59 -0.23
CA LYS A 241 17.48 5.81 -1.26
C LYS A 241 17.99 7.26 -1.22
N LYS A 242 18.46 7.70 -0.05
CA LYS A 242 18.95 9.07 0.17
C LYS A 242 20.39 9.11 0.68
N CYS A 243 21.01 10.28 0.59
CA CYS A 243 22.29 10.59 1.22
C CYS A 243 22.15 10.53 2.74
N ASP A 244 23.04 9.80 3.42
CA ASP A 244 23.02 9.66 4.89
C ASP A 244 23.41 10.93 5.64
N GLU A 245 23.90 11.96 4.93
CA GLU A 245 24.22 13.27 5.52
C GLU A 245 23.13 14.32 5.22
N CYS A 246 22.85 14.58 3.94
CA CYS A 246 22.00 15.70 3.53
C CYS A 246 20.58 15.30 3.14
N GLY A 247 20.26 14.00 3.12
CA GLY A 247 18.93 13.52 2.78
C GLY A 247 18.53 13.60 1.30
N LYS A 248 19.39 14.11 0.40
CA LYS A 248 19.11 14.13 -1.05
C LYS A 248 18.98 12.72 -1.63
N ASP A 249 17.95 12.49 -2.44
CA ASP A 249 17.62 11.22 -3.08
C ASP A 249 17.51 11.30 -4.62
N ASP A 250 17.54 12.52 -5.15
CA ASP A 250 17.50 12.90 -6.57
C ASP A 250 18.88 12.90 -7.26
N VAL A 251 19.93 12.58 -6.52
CA VAL A 251 21.33 12.62 -6.98
C VAL A 251 21.97 11.24 -7.05
N ALA A 252 23.04 11.11 -7.84
CA ALA A 252 23.87 9.92 -7.86
C ALA A 252 24.55 9.70 -6.49
N LEU A 253 24.31 8.55 -5.88
CA LEU A 253 24.84 8.20 -4.56
C LEU A 253 25.98 7.20 -4.70
N LYS A 254 27.11 7.47 -4.04
CA LYS A 254 28.24 6.55 -3.92
C LYS A 254 28.17 5.84 -2.57
N ASN A 255 28.45 4.54 -2.57
CA ASN A 255 28.53 3.77 -1.34
C ASN A 255 29.83 4.10 -0.59
N CYS A 256 29.79 4.04 0.75
CA CYS A 256 31.01 4.04 1.53
C CYS A 256 31.89 2.84 1.15
N ALA A 257 33.15 3.11 0.81
CA ALA A 257 34.12 2.09 0.38
C ALA A 257 34.31 0.94 1.40
N LYS A 258 34.16 1.21 2.70
CA LYS A 258 34.37 0.21 3.76
C LYS A 258 33.15 -0.69 3.96
N CYS A 259 32.01 -0.11 4.31
CA CYS A 259 30.83 -0.90 4.69
C CYS A 259 29.93 -1.26 3.51
N GLN A 260 30.02 -0.54 2.39
CA GLN A 260 29.10 -0.57 1.23
C GLN A 260 27.61 -0.32 1.56
N VAL A 261 27.30 0.06 2.80
CA VAL A 261 25.94 0.30 3.31
C VAL A 261 25.60 1.79 3.41
N ALA A 262 26.52 2.67 3.81
CA ALA A 262 26.22 4.11 3.78
C ALA A 262 26.28 4.67 2.34
N ARG A 263 25.44 5.66 1.99
CA ARG A 263 25.40 6.44 0.74
C ARG A 263 25.75 7.89 0.98
N TYR A 264 26.57 8.44 0.10
CA TYR A 264 26.83 9.88 0.05
C TYR A 264 26.71 10.39 -1.37
N CYS A 265 26.07 11.55 -1.53
CA CYS A 265 26.03 12.25 -2.81
C CYS A 265 27.38 12.87 -3.18
N SER A 266 28.27 13.09 -2.19
CA SER A 266 29.58 13.69 -2.40
C SER A 266 30.58 13.30 -1.32
N VAL A 267 31.86 13.57 -1.56
CA VAL A 267 32.95 13.32 -0.59
C VAL A 267 32.80 14.24 0.62
N GLU A 268 32.29 15.45 0.43
CA GLU A 268 32.04 16.43 1.49
C GLU A 268 30.95 15.91 2.44
N CYS A 269 29.85 15.38 1.89
CA CYS A 269 28.80 14.75 2.70
C CYS A 269 29.35 13.56 3.49
N GLN A 270 30.18 12.71 2.85
CA GLN A 270 30.82 11.61 3.57
C GLN A 270 31.73 12.10 4.69
N ARG A 271 32.53 13.15 4.45
CA ARG A 271 33.45 13.72 5.44
C ARG A 271 32.70 14.31 6.63
N LYS A 272 31.58 15.00 6.37
CA LYS A 272 30.72 15.59 7.40
C LYS A 272 30.02 14.52 8.26
N ALA A 273 29.53 13.45 7.65
CA ALA A 273 28.94 12.32 8.36
C ALA A 273 29.97 11.40 9.03
N TRP A 274 31.25 11.45 8.64
CA TRP A 274 32.26 10.48 9.08
C TRP A 274 32.44 10.38 10.61
N PRO A 275 32.41 11.47 11.41
CA PRO A 275 32.56 11.39 12.85
C PRO A 275 31.52 10.49 13.55
N THR A 276 30.28 10.48 13.05
CA THR A 276 29.19 9.62 13.56
C THR A 276 29.21 8.26 12.88
N HIS A 277 29.28 8.22 11.55
CA HIS A 277 29.26 6.97 10.79
C HIS A 277 30.43 6.04 11.13
N LYS A 278 31.65 6.53 11.36
CA LYS A 278 32.80 5.66 11.66
C LYS A 278 32.58 4.75 12.89
N LYS A 279 31.70 5.16 13.81
CA LYS A 279 31.32 4.39 15.01
C LYS A 279 30.39 3.21 14.70
N THR A 280 29.59 3.33 13.64
CA THR A 280 28.61 2.31 13.22
C THR A 280 29.01 1.61 11.91
N CYS A 281 30.07 2.08 11.24
CA CYS A 281 30.60 1.53 10.01
C CYS A 281 31.12 0.10 10.24
N LYS A 282 30.51 -0.87 9.58
CA LYS A 282 30.91 -2.28 9.62
C LYS A 282 31.56 -2.68 8.29
N PRO A 283 32.90 -2.76 8.17
CA PRO A 283 33.55 -3.17 6.93
C PRO A 283 33.28 -4.63 6.57
N PHE A 284 33.53 -5.02 5.32
CA PHE A 284 33.54 -6.44 4.93
C PHE A 284 34.69 -7.17 5.64
N SER A 285 34.39 -8.30 6.28
CA SER A 285 35.35 -9.13 7.02
C SER A 285 34.86 -10.58 7.10
N SER A 286 35.77 -11.53 7.32
CA SER A 286 35.42 -12.95 7.48
C SER A 286 34.38 -13.23 8.59
N LYS A 287 34.32 -12.38 9.63
CA LYS A 287 33.36 -12.50 10.73
C LYS A 287 31.92 -12.16 10.31
N ASN A 288 31.74 -11.21 9.41
CA ASN A 288 30.40 -10.71 9.03
C ASN A 288 29.99 -11.03 7.59
N THR A 289 30.84 -11.71 6.82
CA THR A 289 30.53 -12.18 5.47
C THR A 289 30.43 -13.71 5.39
N ALA A 290 29.75 -14.17 4.35
CA ALA A 290 29.73 -15.56 3.91
C ALA A 290 30.12 -15.59 2.42
N THR A 291 31.07 -16.45 2.06
CA THR A 291 31.51 -16.63 0.67
C THR A 291 30.75 -17.80 0.06
N LEU A 292 30.10 -17.56 -1.06
CA LEU A 292 29.28 -18.52 -1.79
C LEU A 292 29.81 -18.70 -3.21
N LYS A 293 29.48 -19.83 -3.83
CA LYS A 293 29.79 -20.13 -5.23
C LYS A 293 28.52 -19.99 -6.08
N PRO A 294 28.44 -19.00 -6.98
CA PRO A 294 27.34 -18.87 -7.92
C PRO A 294 27.25 -20.03 -8.90
N PHE A 295 26.03 -20.53 -9.13
CA PHE A 295 25.71 -21.52 -10.15
C PHE A 295 24.75 -20.90 -11.18
N TYR A 296 25.06 -21.04 -12.47
CA TYR A 296 24.31 -20.41 -13.55
C TYR A 296 23.65 -21.48 -14.43
N VAL A 297 22.37 -21.78 -14.16
CA VAL A 297 21.58 -22.73 -14.95
C VAL A 297 21.09 -22.05 -16.23
N PRO A 298 21.51 -22.51 -17.43
CA PRO A 298 20.96 -22.02 -18.69
C PRO A 298 19.48 -22.40 -18.85
N GLY A 299 18.65 -21.50 -19.38
CA GLY A 299 17.31 -21.84 -19.85
C GLY A 299 16.17 -21.92 -18.82
N GLN A 300 16.45 -21.76 -17.51
CA GLN A 300 15.36 -21.63 -16.52
C GLN A 300 14.80 -20.21 -16.46
N SER A 301 13.57 -20.01 -16.95
CA SER A 301 12.86 -18.73 -16.83
C SER A 301 12.33 -18.55 -15.40
N ILE A 302 12.60 -17.38 -14.80
CA ILE A 302 12.10 -17.03 -13.47
C ILE A 302 10.84 -16.19 -13.66
N VAL A 303 9.69 -16.71 -13.27
CA VAL A 303 8.42 -15.94 -13.30
C VAL A 303 8.20 -15.28 -11.93
N PRO A 304 8.06 -13.95 -11.85
CA PRO A 304 7.72 -13.29 -10.59
C PRO A 304 6.34 -13.71 -10.07
N THR A 305 6.20 -13.86 -8.76
CA THR A 305 4.92 -14.25 -8.12
C THR A 305 3.80 -13.26 -8.41
N GLU A 306 4.10 -11.97 -8.49
CA GLU A 306 3.14 -10.92 -8.85
C GLU A 306 2.51 -11.16 -10.22
N VAL A 307 3.29 -11.65 -11.20
CA VAL A 307 2.76 -11.97 -12.53
C VAL A 307 1.70 -13.05 -12.46
N LEU A 308 1.98 -14.12 -11.72
CA LEU A 308 1.05 -15.23 -11.51
C LEU A 308 -0.21 -14.76 -10.78
N GLN A 309 -0.05 -13.92 -9.76
CA GLN A 309 -1.15 -13.43 -8.97
C GLN A 309 -2.03 -12.44 -9.72
N ASN A 310 -1.44 -11.46 -10.42
CA ASN A 310 -2.20 -10.53 -11.25
C ASN A 310 -2.99 -11.30 -12.32
N SER A 311 -2.39 -12.31 -12.94
CA SER A 311 -3.11 -13.20 -13.86
C SER A 311 -4.26 -13.94 -13.18
N MET A 312 -4.07 -14.44 -11.95
CA MET A 312 -5.12 -15.10 -11.17
C MET A 312 -6.24 -14.12 -10.75
N MET A 313 -5.90 -12.86 -10.50
CA MET A 313 -6.81 -11.79 -10.03
C MET A 313 -7.39 -10.96 -11.18
N GLY A 314 -7.11 -11.30 -12.44
CA GLY A 314 -7.56 -10.54 -13.61
C GLY A 314 -6.97 -9.12 -13.71
N MET A 315 -5.85 -8.84 -13.03
CA MET A 315 -5.18 -7.54 -13.04
C MET A 315 -4.13 -7.44 -14.17
N PRO A 316 -3.91 -6.25 -14.74
CA PRO A 316 -2.91 -6.05 -15.79
C PRO A 316 -1.48 -6.26 -15.26
N ASN A 317 -0.65 -6.96 -16.04
CA ASN A 317 0.75 -7.18 -15.74
C ASN A 317 1.64 -6.12 -16.40
N THR A 318 2.35 -5.32 -15.60
CA THR A 318 3.29 -4.28 -16.07
C THR A 318 4.75 -4.65 -15.84
N THR A 319 5.03 -5.92 -15.48
CA THR A 319 6.36 -6.40 -15.12
C THR A 319 7.35 -6.31 -16.31
N PRO A 320 8.53 -5.69 -16.15
CA PRO A 320 9.52 -5.58 -17.22
C PRO A 320 10.03 -6.94 -17.73
N SER A 321 10.32 -7.05 -19.03
CA SER A 321 10.85 -8.28 -19.64
C SER A 321 12.17 -8.76 -19.01
N THR A 322 12.96 -7.85 -18.44
CA THR A 322 14.19 -8.17 -17.71
C THR A 322 13.95 -9.03 -16.46
N HIS A 323 12.72 -9.03 -15.92
CA HIS A 323 12.37 -9.83 -14.75
C HIS A 323 12.21 -11.32 -15.06
N TYR A 324 12.19 -11.70 -16.34
CA TYR A 324 12.11 -13.10 -16.79
C TYR A 324 13.49 -13.72 -17.07
N ARG A 325 14.58 -12.97 -16.92
CA ARG A 325 15.94 -13.46 -17.21
C ARG A 325 16.33 -14.62 -16.31
N SER A 326 16.88 -15.67 -16.91
CA SER A 326 17.48 -16.82 -16.24
C SER A 326 18.79 -16.44 -15.52
N ALA A 327 19.41 -17.41 -14.84
CA ALA A 327 20.75 -17.20 -14.28
C ALA A 327 21.77 -16.85 -15.37
N HIS A 328 22.60 -15.83 -15.14
CA HIS A 328 23.65 -15.39 -16.07
C HIS A 328 24.78 -14.64 -15.34
N VAL A 329 25.97 -14.70 -15.93
CA VAL A 329 27.15 -13.96 -15.46
C VAL A 329 27.03 -12.49 -15.92
N PRO A 330 27.26 -11.50 -15.04
CA PRO A 330 27.23 -10.09 -15.42
C PRO A 330 28.25 -9.75 -16.51
N LYS A 331 27.86 -8.94 -17.49
CA LYS A 331 28.77 -8.42 -18.52
C LYS A 331 29.88 -7.57 -17.85
N GLY A 332 31.12 -7.77 -18.27
CA GLY A 332 32.28 -6.96 -17.82
C GLY A 332 32.92 -7.39 -16.49
N LEU A 333 32.56 -8.54 -15.93
CA LEU A 333 33.15 -9.06 -14.68
C LEU A 333 34.63 -9.45 -14.80
N SER A 334 35.15 -9.61 -16.02
CA SER A 334 36.52 -10.07 -16.29
C SER A 334 37.64 -9.11 -15.87
N GLN A 335 37.33 -7.88 -15.41
CA GLN A 335 38.34 -6.83 -15.16
C GLN A 335 38.34 -6.25 -13.72
N ALA A 336 37.30 -6.46 -12.92
CA ALA A 336 37.22 -5.94 -11.54
C ALA A 336 36.11 -6.62 -10.72
N SER A 337 36.26 -6.65 -9.39
CA SER A 337 35.18 -7.05 -8.50
C SER A 337 34.03 -6.04 -8.56
N LYS A 338 32.79 -6.52 -8.43
CA LYS A 338 31.59 -5.69 -8.50
C LYS A 338 30.88 -5.68 -7.15
N ASN A 339 30.73 -4.49 -6.57
CA ASN A 339 29.84 -4.27 -5.43
C ASN A 339 28.39 -4.16 -5.89
N LEU A 340 27.48 -4.85 -5.23
CA LEU A 340 26.07 -4.87 -5.57
C LEU A 340 25.18 -5.06 -4.34
N ILE A 341 23.91 -4.69 -4.50
CA ILE A 341 22.85 -5.12 -3.59
C ILE A 341 22.15 -6.30 -4.25
N ILE A 342 22.10 -7.41 -3.53
CA ILE A 342 21.41 -8.62 -3.94
C ILE A 342 20.16 -8.85 -3.11
N LYS A 343 19.17 -9.47 -3.73
CA LYS A 343 18.06 -10.14 -3.07
C LYS A 343 18.35 -11.63 -3.07
N VAL A 344 18.23 -12.25 -1.92
CA VAL A 344 18.34 -13.69 -1.72
C VAL A 344 16.96 -14.22 -1.37
N GLN A 345 16.49 -15.22 -2.09
CA GLN A 345 15.25 -15.94 -1.81
C GLN A 345 15.56 -17.38 -1.40
N VAL A 346 14.99 -17.80 -0.28
CA VAL A 346 15.05 -19.20 0.15
C VAL A 346 13.88 -19.99 -0.48
N PRO A 347 14.02 -21.31 -0.69
CA PRO A 347 12.91 -22.15 -1.11
C PRO A 347 11.71 -22.03 -0.17
N VAL A 348 10.50 -22.02 -0.73
CA VAL A 348 9.26 -22.06 0.03
C VAL A 348 9.02 -23.52 0.46
N GLY A 349 8.92 -23.77 1.77
CA GLY A 349 8.74 -25.11 2.37
C GLY A 349 9.92 -25.59 3.22
N SER A 350 9.82 -26.79 3.81
CA SER A 350 10.78 -27.36 4.77
C SER A 350 12.13 -27.81 4.16
N GLY A 351 12.43 -27.45 2.92
CA GLY A 351 13.56 -27.98 2.16
C GLY A 351 14.84 -27.14 2.22
N ASN A 352 15.99 -27.81 2.08
CA ASN A 352 17.33 -27.21 1.87
C ASN A 352 17.65 -27.02 0.38
N GLY A 353 16.64 -26.61 -0.41
CA GLY A 353 16.79 -26.39 -1.86
C GLY A 353 17.70 -25.21 -2.22
N PRO A 354 17.97 -24.99 -3.51
CA PRO A 354 18.82 -23.89 -3.96
C PRO A 354 18.34 -22.50 -3.51
N LEU A 355 19.26 -21.58 -3.15
CA LEU A 355 18.92 -20.17 -3.00
C LEU A 355 18.88 -19.50 -4.37
N LEU A 356 17.90 -18.64 -4.60
CA LEU A 356 17.88 -17.76 -5.76
C LEU A 356 18.46 -16.39 -5.37
N VAL A 357 19.45 -15.91 -6.12
CA VAL A 357 20.14 -14.65 -5.84
C VAL A 357 20.17 -13.75 -7.07
N TYR A 358 19.73 -12.50 -6.93
CA TYR A 358 19.74 -11.55 -8.04
C TYR A 358 19.85 -10.10 -7.61
N SER A 359 20.32 -9.24 -8.50
CA SER A 359 20.32 -7.79 -8.33
C SER A 359 18.97 -7.17 -8.73
N LYS A 360 18.72 -5.92 -8.32
CA LYS A 360 17.49 -5.19 -8.67
C LYS A 360 17.19 -5.14 -10.17
N LYS A 361 18.21 -4.88 -10.99
CA LYS A 361 18.07 -4.79 -12.46
C LYS A 361 18.09 -6.15 -13.15
N ARG A 362 18.25 -7.24 -12.38
CA ARG A 362 18.53 -8.60 -12.88
C ARG A 362 19.69 -8.62 -13.90
N ASP A 363 20.68 -7.75 -13.68
CA ASP A 363 21.97 -7.75 -14.38
C ASP A 363 22.98 -8.71 -13.71
N PHE A 364 22.56 -9.34 -12.62
CA PHE A 364 23.16 -10.50 -11.99
C PHE A 364 22.03 -11.42 -11.52
N VAL A 365 22.06 -12.69 -11.91
CA VAL A 365 21.12 -13.73 -11.45
C VAL A 365 21.90 -15.03 -11.33
N CYS A 366 21.82 -15.69 -10.18
CA CYS A 366 22.44 -17.00 -9.99
C CYS A 366 21.65 -17.82 -8.96
N THR A 367 21.99 -19.10 -8.92
CA THR A 367 21.54 -20.05 -7.92
C THR A 367 22.70 -20.39 -6.99
N ILE A 368 22.42 -20.64 -5.71
CA ILE A 368 23.43 -21.11 -4.75
C ILE A 368 23.03 -22.51 -4.27
N LEU A 369 23.88 -23.48 -4.53
CA LEU A 369 23.71 -24.85 -4.07
C LEU A 369 24.32 -25.01 -2.67
N ARG A 370 23.64 -25.75 -1.79
CA ARG A 370 24.12 -25.95 -0.42
C ARG A 370 25.41 -26.77 -0.38
N GLU A 371 25.55 -27.76 -1.26
CA GLU A 371 26.70 -28.67 -1.32
C GLU A 371 28.03 -27.98 -1.61
N ASP A 372 28.03 -26.88 -2.40
CA ASP A 372 29.25 -26.14 -2.73
C ASP A 372 29.85 -25.40 -1.52
N ALA A 373 29.01 -24.98 -0.56
CA ALA A 373 29.46 -24.23 0.62
C ALA A 373 28.43 -24.31 1.78
N PRO A 374 28.28 -25.45 2.48
CA PRO A 374 27.16 -25.68 3.40
C PRO A 374 27.06 -24.65 4.54
N ALA A 375 28.18 -24.36 5.21
CA ALA A 375 28.20 -23.41 6.33
C ALA A 375 27.90 -21.97 5.89
N ALA A 376 28.38 -21.55 4.72
CA ALA A 376 28.12 -20.22 4.19
C ALA A 376 26.67 -20.09 3.72
N TYR A 377 26.15 -21.12 3.05
CA TYR A 377 24.74 -21.24 2.67
C TYR A 377 23.84 -21.11 3.91
N ASP A 378 24.10 -21.90 4.96
CA ASP A 378 23.26 -21.96 6.15
C ASP A 378 23.25 -20.62 6.91
N ARG A 379 24.38 -19.89 6.91
CA ARG A 379 24.45 -18.53 7.45
C ARG A 379 23.59 -17.53 6.68
N VAL A 380 23.62 -17.57 5.35
CA VAL A 380 22.81 -16.67 4.49
C VAL A 380 21.33 -17.02 4.62
N ALA A 381 20.97 -18.29 4.47
CA ALA A 381 19.60 -18.78 4.59
C ALA A 381 19.02 -18.53 6.00
N GLY A 382 19.83 -18.71 7.04
CA GLY A 382 19.48 -18.38 8.42
C GLY A 382 19.23 -16.88 8.60
N GLY A 383 20.04 -16.02 7.97
CA GLY A 383 19.79 -14.57 7.91
C GLY A 383 18.45 -14.23 7.26
N VAL A 384 18.14 -14.85 6.12
CA VAL A 384 16.85 -14.69 5.43
C VAL A 384 15.68 -15.13 6.30
N ARG A 385 15.75 -16.32 6.91
CA ARG A 385 14.65 -16.86 7.73
C ARG A 385 14.40 -16.07 9.01
N LYS A 386 15.47 -15.54 9.63
CA LYS A 386 15.37 -14.82 10.92
C LYS A 386 15.06 -13.34 10.77
N GLN A 387 15.55 -12.70 9.71
CA GLN A 387 15.54 -11.23 9.56
C GLN A 387 14.95 -10.77 8.23
N GLY A 388 14.69 -11.70 7.30
CA GLY A 388 14.05 -11.42 6.03
C GLY A 388 12.54 -11.36 6.12
N VAL A 389 11.92 -10.88 5.05
CA VAL A 389 10.48 -10.66 4.98
C VAL A 389 9.74 -11.99 4.89
N GLY A 390 8.90 -12.22 5.89
CA GLY A 390 8.20 -13.49 6.12
C GLY A 390 9.11 -14.71 6.13
N GLY A 391 10.40 -14.52 6.43
CA GLY A 391 11.40 -15.59 6.38
C GLY A 391 11.73 -16.13 4.97
N ALA A 392 11.22 -15.51 3.90
CA ALA A 392 11.32 -16.02 2.53
C ALA A 392 12.36 -15.28 1.67
N LYS A 393 12.59 -14.00 1.93
CA LYS A 393 13.53 -13.16 1.15
C LYS A 393 14.23 -12.11 2.00
N ALA A 394 15.46 -11.76 1.65
CA ALA A 394 16.23 -10.71 2.31
C ALA A 394 17.22 -10.03 1.35
N TYR A 395 17.69 -8.84 1.73
CA TYR A 395 18.52 -7.98 0.90
C TYR A 395 19.88 -7.79 1.56
N PHE A 396 20.94 -7.89 0.79
CA PHE A 396 22.30 -7.83 1.33
C PHE A 396 23.20 -6.97 0.46
N ALA A 397 24.15 -6.30 1.11
CA ALA A 397 25.35 -5.82 0.42
C ALA A 397 26.22 -7.04 0.09
N ALA A 398 26.71 -7.09 -1.15
CA ALA A 398 27.57 -8.17 -1.60
C ALA A 398 28.66 -7.66 -2.54
N GLU A 399 29.74 -8.43 -2.62
CA GLU A 399 30.83 -8.25 -3.58
C GLU A 399 30.94 -9.52 -4.43
N LEU A 400 30.71 -9.38 -5.74
CA LEU A 400 30.99 -10.43 -6.72
C LEU A 400 32.44 -10.27 -7.17
N LYS A 401 33.34 -11.09 -6.63
CA LYS A 401 34.78 -11.01 -6.92
C LYS A 401 35.16 -11.66 -8.22
N SER A 402 34.48 -12.74 -8.57
CA SER A 402 34.63 -13.47 -9.82
C SER A 402 33.31 -14.14 -10.19
N LYS A 403 33.24 -14.83 -11.34
CA LYS A 403 32.03 -15.59 -11.70
C LYS A 403 31.71 -16.69 -10.66
N ASP A 404 32.72 -17.15 -9.92
CA ASP A 404 32.64 -18.30 -9.00
C ASP A 404 32.73 -17.88 -7.51
N GLU A 405 32.91 -16.59 -7.19
CA GLU A 405 33.06 -16.12 -5.80
C GLU A 405 32.16 -14.91 -5.51
N LEU A 406 31.11 -15.13 -4.71
CA LEU A 406 30.19 -14.12 -4.21
C LEU A 406 30.32 -13.97 -2.69
N VAL A 407 30.74 -12.80 -2.23
CA VAL A 407 30.89 -12.49 -0.80
C VAL A 407 29.67 -11.69 -0.32
N VAL A 408 28.85 -12.28 0.56
CA VAL A 408 27.61 -11.69 1.07
C VAL A 408 27.77 -11.22 2.51
N LYS A 409 27.38 -9.97 2.81
CA LYS A 409 27.46 -9.38 4.15
C LYS A 409 26.30 -9.82 5.04
N VAL A 410 26.36 -11.05 5.55
CA VAL A 410 25.26 -11.72 6.29
C VAL A 410 24.88 -11.09 7.63
N ALA A 411 25.76 -10.29 8.25
CA ALA A 411 25.44 -9.65 9.54
C ALA A 411 24.55 -8.40 9.43
N GLU A 412 24.29 -7.92 8.21
CA GLU A 412 23.48 -6.72 7.94
C GLU A 412 22.48 -7.00 6.83
N VAL A 413 21.28 -7.45 7.20
CA VAL A 413 20.14 -7.49 6.30
C VAL A 413 19.67 -6.06 6.06
N LEU A 414 19.67 -5.64 4.80
CA LEU A 414 19.21 -4.32 4.38
C LEU A 414 17.68 -4.25 4.40
N ALA A 415 17.14 -3.03 4.40
CA ALA A 415 15.71 -2.82 4.27
C ALA A 415 15.13 -3.48 3.01
N GLU A 416 13.86 -3.90 3.11
CA GLU A 416 13.08 -4.38 1.96
C GLU A 416 13.10 -3.33 0.85
N GLN A 417 13.41 -3.77 -0.36
CA GLN A 417 13.39 -2.90 -1.54
C GLN A 417 12.40 -3.46 -2.56
N PRO A 418 11.65 -2.60 -3.27
CA PRO A 418 10.84 -3.03 -4.40
C PRO A 418 11.79 -3.48 -5.52
N PHE A 419 12.02 -4.79 -5.59
CA PHE A 419 12.85 -5.51 -6.55
C PHE A 419 11.98 -6.28 -7.51
#